data_AF-A0AAW7I3X9-F1
#
_entry.id   AF-A0AAW7I3X9-F1
#
_cell.length_a   1.000
_cell.length_b   1.000
_cell.length_c   1.000
_cell.angle_alpha   90.00
_cell.angle_beta   90.00
_cell.angle_gamma   90.00
#
_symmetry.space_group_name_H-M   'P 1'
#
loop_
_entity.id
_entity.type
_entity.pdbx_description
1 polymer ?
#
loop_
_entity_poly.entity_id
_entity_poly.type
_entity_poly.pdbx_seq_one_letter_code
_entity_poly.pdbx_strand_id
1 'polypeptide(L)'
;MSYFDEKARQTSVDSMLSFGIPICSRYAKANDLSEMLMFTHRVALLGLHEHIKNVSYDTKACLCVIELHDEDVWYDEAGVKIKGCAEKSISQFQWAGTVGHGDSFRDMMMELDS
;
A
#
# COMPACT_ATOMS: atom_id res chain seq x y z
N MET A 1 -12.21 14.95 22.45
CA MET A 1 -11.57 13.86 21.68
C MET A 1 -10.70 14.51 20.63
N SER A 2 -9.42 14.16 20.58
CA SER A 2 -8.53 14.61 19.52
C SER A 2 -8.45 13.51 18.46
N TYR A 3 -8.82 13.84 17.21
CA TYR A 3 -8.68 12.91 16.08
C TYR A 3 -7.22 12.56 15.75
N PHE A 4 -6.28 13.24 16.40
CA PHE A 4 -4.85 13.11 16.17
C PHE A 4 -4.13 12.35 17.28
N ASP A 5 -4.86 11.83 18.27
CA ASP A 5 -4.29 10.90 19.24
C ASP A 5 -3.92 9.59 18.54
N GLU A 6 -2.85 8.92 18.99
CA GLU A 6 -2.25 7.74 18.33
C GLU A 6 -3.31 6.69 17.93
N LYS A 7 -4.19 6.32 18.88
CA LYS A 7 -5.22 5.28 18.69
C LYS A 7 -6.60 5.82 18.31
N ALA A 8 -6.74 7.14 18.14
CA ALA A 8 -8.02 7.71 17.75
C ALA A 8 -8.33 7.33 16.30
N ARG A 9 -9.54 6.82 16.07
CA ARG A 9 -10.05 6.58 14.72
C ARG A 9 -10.31 7.90 14.01
N GLN A 10 -10.01 7.96 12.72
CA GLN A 10 -10.32 9.11 11.86
C GLN A 10 -11.43 8.79 10.86
N THR A 11 -11.63 7.52 10.54
CA THR A 11 -12.71 7.02 9.68
C THR A 11 -13.65 6.08 10.45
N SER A 12 -14.90 5.98 9.97
CA SER A 12 -15.88 5.03 10.53
C SER A 12 -15.50 3.58 10.20
N VAL A 13 -14.88 3.35 9.04
CA VAL A 13 -14.38 2.05 8.59
C VAL A 13 -12.87 1.95 8.78
N ASP A 14 -12.41 0.76 9.14
CA ASP A 14 -11.00 0.35 9.14
C ASP A 14 -10.70 -0.59 7.99
N SER A 15 -11.68 -1.39 7.54
CA SER A 15 -11.55 -2.33 6.44
C SER A 15 -12.59 -2.13 5.33
N MET A 16 -12.21 -2.42 4.08
CA MET A 16 -13.11 -2.45 2.93
C MET A 16 -12.54 -3.30 1.79
N LEU A 17 -13.33 -3.52 0.75
CA LEU A 17 -12.83 -4.03 -0.54
C LEU A 17 -12.51 -2.85 -1.46
N SER A 18 -11.32 -2.85 -2.03
CA SER A 18 -10.89 -1.87 -3.03
C SER A 18 -10.43 -2.60 -4.30
N PHE A 19 -11.17 -2.45 -5.39
CA PHE A 19 -10.94 -3.18 -6.65
C PHE A 19 -10.83 -4.71 -6.47
N GLY A 20 -11.63 -5.28 -5.57
CA GLY A 20 -11.61 -6.71 -5.23
C GLY A 20 -10.54 -7.11 -4.21
N ILE A 21 -9.65 -6.20 -3.83
CA ILE A 21 -8.58 -6.44 -2.85
C ILE A 21 -9.07 -6.06 -1.45
N PRO A 22 -9.04 -6.96 -0.45
CA PRO A 22 -9.25 -6.61 0.95
C PRO A 22 -8.17 -5.66 1.46
N ILE A 23 -8.59 -4.54 2.05
CA ILE A 23 -7.70 -3.58 2.72
C ILE A 23 -8.10 -3.35 4.17
N CYS A 24 -7.14 -3.09 5.08
CA CYS A 24 -7.42 -2.81 6.49
C CYS A 24 -6.38 -1.89 7.16
N SER A 25 -6.81 -0.85 7.87
CA SER A 25 -5.95 0.02 8.72
C SER A 25 -6.20 -0.27 10.20
N ARG A 26 -5.13 -0.55 10.95
CA ARG A 26 -5.19 -0.91 12.39
C ARG A 26 -5.96 0.10 13.25
N TYR A 27 -5.79 1.39 13.01
CA TYR A 27 -6.44 2.46 13.77
C TYR A 27 -7.40 3.32 12.94
N ALA A 28 -7.84 2.85 11.77
CA ALA A 28 -8.75 3.58 10.89
C ALA A 28 -8.27 5.02 10.63
N LYS A 29 -6.98 5.18 10.33
CA LYS A 29 -6.41 6.48 9.99
C LYS A 29 -6.69 6.79 8.52
N ALA A 30 -7.01 8.05 8.25
CA ALA A 30 -7.38 8.48 6.91
C ALA A 30 -6.20 8.33 5.92
N ASN A 31 -4.98 8.63 6.37
CA ASN A 31 -3.79 8.53 5.53
C ASN A 31 -3.45 7.07 5.20
N ASP A 32 -3.46 6.15 6.16
CA ASP A 32 -3.26 4.72 5.93
C ASP A 32 -4.20 4.19 4.84
N LEU A 33 -5.50 4.51 4.96
CA LEU A 33 -6.50 4.11 3.98
C LEU A 33 -6.26 4.77 2.62
N SER A 34 -5.87 6.05 2.58
CA SER A 34 -5.54 6.75 1.34
C SER A 34 -4.37 6.09 0.60
N GLU A 35 -3.30 5.73 1.30
CA GLU A 35 -2.14 5.04 0.70
C GLU A 35 -2.57 3.69 0.10
N MET A 36 -3.30 2.87 0.86
CA MET A 36 -3.79 1.58 0.37
C MET A 36 -4.76 1.72 -0.81
N LEU A 37 -5.65 2.72 -0.80
CA LEU A 37 -6.57 2.98 -1.91
C LEU A 37 -5.85 3.41 -3.18
N MET A 38 -4.80 4.22 -3.06
CA MET A 38 -3.99 4.63 -4.20
C MET A 38 -3.18 3.46 -4.75
N PHE A 39 -2.66 2.59 -3.88
CA PHE A 39 -1.98 1.36 -4.27
C PHE A 39 -2.91 0.43 -5.07
N THR A 40 -4.07 0.07 -4.51
CA THR A 40 -4.99 -0.86 -5.17
C THR A 40 -5.54 -0.31 -6.48
N HIS A 41 -5.77 1.00 -6.56
CA HIS A 41 -6.12 1.67 -7.83
C HIS A 41 -5.04 1.48 -8.90
N ARG A 42 -3.76 1.71 -8.58
CA ARG A 42 -2.64 1.53 -9.53
C ARG A 42 -2.49 0.08 -9.97
N VAL A 43 -2.59 -0.87 -9.04
CA VAL A 43 -2.53 -2.30 -9.34
C VAL A 43 -3.70 -2.72 -10.25
N ALA A 44 -4.90 -2.21 -9.99
CA ALA A 44 -6.07 -2.48 -10.81
C ALA A 44 -5.93 -1.91 -12.24
N LEU A 45 -5.34 -0.73 -12.40
CA LEU A 45 -5.05 -0.14 -13.72
C LEU A 45 -4.11 -1.02 -14.57
N LEU A 46 -3.21 -1.77 -13.93
CA LEU A 46 -2.33 -2.72 -14.60
C LEU A 46 -2.96 -4.10 -14.82
N GLY A 47 -4.18 -4.33 -14.33
CA GLY A 47 -4.84 -5.63 -14.39
C GLY A 47 -4.25 -6.67 -13.45
N LEU A 48 -3.50 -6.27 -12.42
CA LEU A 48 -2.74 -7.18 -11.54
C LEU A 48 -3.41 -7.43 -10.17
N HIS A 49 -4.64 -6.96 -9.99
CA HIS A 49 -5.34 -6.99 -8.70
C HIS A 49 -5.61 -8.41 -8.19
N GLU A 50 -5.79 -9.39 -9.08
CA GLU A 50 -6.01 -10.79 -8.72
C GLU A 50 -4.78 -11.47 -8.09
N HIS A 51 -3.59 -10.88 -8.21
CA HIS A 51 -2.40 -11.37 -7.51
C HIS A 51 -2.37 -10.97 -6.03
N ILE A 52 -3.13 -9.94 -5.63
CA ILE A 52 -3.10 -9.41 -4.26
C ILE A 52 -4.16 -10.09 -3.42
N LYS A 53 -3.72 -10.78 -2.37
CA LYS A 53 -4.59 -11.44 -1.41
C LYS A 53 -5.16 -10.46 -0.37
N ASN A 54 -4.32 -9.57 0.14
CA ASN A 54 -4.67 -8.63 1.20
C ASN A 54 -3.65 -7.48 1.27
N VAL A 55 -4.10 -6.31 1.72
CA VAL A 55 -3.23 -5.19 2.08
C VAL A 55 -3.62 -4.70 3.47
N SER A 56 -2.64 -4.58 4.38
CA SER A 56 -2.92 -4.11 5.74
C SER A 56 -1.93 -3.07 6.18
N TYR A 57 -2.37 -2.11 6.99
CA TYR A 57 -1.53 -1.03 7.50
C TYR A 57 -1.43 -1.11 9.01
N ASP A 58 -0.22 -1.35 9.53
CA ASP A 58 0.07 -1.19 10.95
C ASP A 58 0.48 0.26 11.22
N THR A 59 -0.52 1.07 11.58
CA THR A 59 -0.34 2.49 11.94
C THR A 59 0.76 2.71 12.97
N LYS A 60 0.96 1.77 13.91
CA LYS A 60 1.96 1.91 14.97
C LYS A 60 3.38 1.71 14.45
N ALA A 61 3.54 0.81 13.48
CA ALA A 61 4.83 0.54 12.85
C ALA A 61 5.09 1.44 11.64
N CYS A 62 4.12 2.27 11.24
CA CYS A 62 4.12 3.02 9.98
C CYS A 62 4.40 2.11 8.77
N LEU A 63 3.89 0.88 8.78
CA LEU A 63 4.25 -0.15 7.81
C LEU A 63 3.00 -0.74 7.15
N CYS A 64 2.95 -0.65 5.82
CA CYS A 64 1.99 -1.38 5.01
C CYS A 64 2.52 -2.78 4.68
N VAL A 65 1.66 -3.79 4.78
CA VAL A 65 1.98 -5.18 4.45
C VAL A 65 1.11 -5.60 3.28
N ILE A 66 1.76 -5.98 2.19
CA ILE A 66 1.12 -6.52 0.99
C ILE A 66 1.28 -8.05 1.06
N GLU A 67 0.18 -8.77 0.90
CA GLU A 67 0.18 -10.22 0.77
C GLU A 67 -0.26 -10.60 -0.65
N LEU A 68 0.48 -11.50 -1.30
CA LEU A 68 0.11 -12.07 -2.59
C LEU A 68 -0.61 -13.41 -2.40
N HIS A 69 -1.40 -13.79 -3.40
CA HIS A 69 -1.98 -15.13 -3.48
C HIS A 69 -0.91 -16.21 -3.74
N ASP A 70 0.12 -15.84 -4.51
CA ASP A 70 1.26 -16.69 -4.86
C ASP A 70 2.55 -15.90 -4.58
N GLU A 71 3.44 -16.47 -3.77
CA GLU A 71 4.70 -15.84 -3.38
C GLU A 71 5.73 -15.86 -4.50
N ASP A 72 5.61 -16.74 -5.50
CA ASP A 72 6.55 -16.75 -6.63
C ASP A 72 6.45 -15.44 -7.45
N VAL A 73 5.29 -14.78 -7.41
CA VAL A 73 5.05 -13.47 -8.04
C VAL A 73 5.96 -12.39 -7.47
N TRP A 74 6.52 -12.53 -6.26
CA TRP A 74 7.46 -11.52 -5.72
C TRP A 74 8.66 -11.24 -6.64
N TYR A 75 9.01 -12.20 -7.49
CA TYR A 75 10.27 -12.22 -8.25
C TYR A 75 10.07 -12.18 -9.77
N ASP A 76 8.84 -12.12 -10.26
CA ASP A 76 8.54 -12.06 -11.70
C ASP A 76 8.22 -10.64 -12.18
N GLU A 77 7.85 -10.51 -13.45
CA GLU A 77 7.51 -9.22 -14.06
C GLU A 77 6.26 -8.57 -13.44
N ALA A 78 5.28 -9.36 -13.01
CA ALA A 78 4.09 -8.86 -12.33
C ALA A 78 4.47 -8.33 -10.94
N GLY A 79 5.32 -9.04 -10.20
CA GLY A 79 5.90 -8.58 -8.94
C GLY A 79 6.59 -7.24 -9.06
N VAL A 80 7.47 -7.08 -10.06
CA VAL A 80 8.16 -5.80 -10.30
C VAL A 80 7.17 -4.66 -10.52
N LYS A 81 6.11 -4.88 -11.29
CA LYS A 81 5.07 -3.88 -11.53
C LYS A 81 4.24 -3.55 -10.29
N ILE A 82 3.88 -4.56 -9.48
CA ILE A 82 3.16 -4.37 -8.22
C ILE A 82 4.04 -3.59 -7.22
N LYS A 83 5.32 -3.94 -7.12
CA LYS A 83 6.28 -3.22 -6.27
C LYS A 83 6.38 -1.75 -6.68
N GLY A 84 6.49 -1.47 -7.98
CA GLY A 84 6.46 -0.09 -8.49
C GLY A 84 5.15 0.65 -8.19
N CYS A 85 4.02 -0.06 -8.07
CA CYS A 85 2.78 0.56 -7.59
C CYS A 85 2.89 0.96 -6.12
N ALA A 86 3.46 0.09 -5.27
CA ALA A 86 3.67 0.37 -3.85
C ALA A 86 4.63 1.56 -3.66
N GLU A 87 5.73 1.60 -4.39
CA GLU A 87 6.70 2.73 -4.38
C GLU A 87 6.01 4.06 -4.71
N LYS A 88 5.06 4.06 -5.65
CA LYS A 88 4.33 5.28 -6.08
C LYS A 88 3.12 5.66 -5.22
N SER A 89 2.84 4.95 -4.13
CA SER A 89 1.60 5.16 -3.36
C SER A 89 1.70 4.98 -1.86
N ILE A 90 2.66 4.19 -1.38
CA ILE A 90 2.79 3.82 0.02
C ILE A 90 4.13 4.35 0.55
N SER A 91 4.09 5.03 1.68
CA SER A 91 5.29 5.65 2.28
C SER A 91 6.32 4.62 2.74
N GLN A 92 5.88 3.54 3.38
CA GLN A 92 6.72 2.42 3.79
C GLN A 92 5.93 1.11 3.72
N PHE A 93 6.50 0.09 3.10
CA PHE A 93 5.83 -1.18 2.86
C PHE A 93 6.76 -2.37 3.03
N GLN A 94 6.20 -3.53 3.37
CA GLN A 94 6.91 -4.80 3.38
C GLN A 94 6.77 -5.48 2.02
N TRP A 95 7.90 -5.90 1.44
CA TRP A 95 7.99 -6.64 0.19
C TRP A 95 8.99 -7.78 0.32
N ALA A 96 8.52 -9.03 0.18
CA ALA A 96 9.36 -10.23 0.26
C ALA A 96 10.30 -10.26 1.50
N GLY A 97 9.78 -9.88 2.66
CA GLY A 97 10.55 -9.83 3.93
C GLY A 97 11.47 -8.63 4.10
N THR A 98 11.51 -7.72 3.12
CA THR A 98 12.28 -6.46 3.18
C THR A 98 11.35 -5.26 3.35
N VAL A 99 11.87 -4.17 3.92
CA VAL A 99 11.13 -2.92 4.05
C VAL A 99 11.53 -2.01 2.88
N GLY A 100 10.56 -1.68 2.04
CA GLY A 100 10.65 -0.69 0.98
C GLY A 100 10.11 0.67 1.42
N HIS A 101 10.48 1.70 0.67
CA HIS A 101 10.03 3.08 0.87
C HIS A 101 9.41 3.60 -0.42
N GLY A 102 8.39 4.43 -0.28
CA GLY A 102 7.79 5.13 -1.41
C GLY A 102 8.75 6.14 -2.03
N ASP A 103 8.54 6.43 -3.31
CA ASP A 103 9.28 7.44 -4.05
C ASP A 103 9.13 8.78 -3.34
N SER A 104 10.25 9.38 -2.97
CA SER A 104 10.20 10.75 -2.47
C SER A 104 9.87 11.69 -3.64
N PHE A 105 9.36 12.88 -3.31
CA PHE A 105 9.16 13.94 -4.32
C PHE A 105 10.42 14.21 -5.16
N ARG A 106 11.60 14.00 -4.57
CA ARG A 106 12.89 14.16 -5.24
C ARG A 106 13.14 13.06 -6.27
N ASP A 107 12.77 11.83 -5.98
CA ASP A 107 12.99 10.68 -6.87
C ASP A 107 12.09 10.79 -8.12
N MET A 108 10.85 11.22 -7.93
CA MET A 108 9.93 11.50 -9.04
C MET A 108 10.39 12.63 -9.96
N MET A 109 11.06 13.67 -9.42
CA MET A 109 11.63 14.74 -10.26
C MET A 109 12.80 14.25 -11.10
N MET A 110 13.63 13.34 -10.58
CA MET A 110 14.78 12.80 -11.31
C MET A 110 14.36 11.91 -12.49
N GLU A 111 13.24 11.19 -12.40
CA GLU A 111 12.70 10.39 -13.52
C GLU A 111 12.11 11.23 -14.68
N LEU A 112 11.70 12.48 -14.40
CA LEU A 112 11.17 13.39 -15.44
C LEU A 112 12.29 14.11 -16.22
N ASP A 113 13.48 14.19 -15.63
CA ASP A 113 14.66 14.82 -16.22
C ASP A 113 15.57 13.82 -16.96
N SER A 114 15.19 12.54 -17.02
CA SER A 114 15.91 11.43 -17.66
C SER A 114 15.20 10.89 -18.89
#